data_AF-W3WPY2-F1
#
_entry.id   AF-W3WPY2-F1
#
_cell.length_a   1.000
_cell.length_b   1.000
_cell.length_c   1.000
_cell.angle_alpha   90.00
_cell.angle_beta   90.00
_cell.angle_gamma   90.00
#
_symmetry.space_group_name_H-M   'P 1'
#
loop_
_entity.id
_entity.type
_entity.pdbx_description
1 polymer ?
#
loop_
_entity_poly.entity_id
_entity_poly.type
_entity_poly.pdbx_seq_one_letter_code
_entity_poly.pdbx_strand_id
1 'polypeptide(L)'
;MTVVDRVCDAAVRNHALLAILSETENAVESLSRQKTRVAELDTSLSKLRQDIQHLDEKRKSDLKRHKSYRDSVVKKLAYRLSGQSDEFSLRKEKEESEYLQALQKERLAKEEESRLLVERQEALQVQQSLQDVVERRKEAQNEIEMLYDSIFSGPTPEFPEEDELESKAAIALNVYHCAAVKDESNRKIVRILTEARQLATKGVADIVAALEGGQMASTASVRRRLGNADQALKKMQSLVRGLSPAFQTLPAVNIRLQLIDDRVSDNPWSMTVFRDKIRDWRAEAQACVDELDKHLSTARSKSDQSHQSMIAKSQDLVEARTTLQSCRTEIFAIIESAEDHAREGESPPPY
;
A
#
# COMPACT_ATOMS: atom_id res chain seq x y z
N MET A 1 13.65 -12.23 48.50
CA MET A 1 12.33 -12.61 47.99
C MET A 1 12.56 -13.64 46.91
N THR A 2 12.04 -14.84 47.09
CA THR A 2 12.26 -15.96 46.17
C THR A 2 11.40 -15.79 44.90
N VAL A 3 11.64 -16.60 43.85
CA VAL A 3 10.74 -16.63 42.67
C VAL A 3 9.34 -17.06 43.11
N VAL A 4 9.24 -18.02 44.02
CA VAL A 4 7.97 -18.52 44.57
C VAL A 4 7.16 -17.39 45.23
N ASP A 5 7.78 -16.60 46.11
CA ASP A 5 7.11 -15.46 46.77
C ASP A 5 6.58 -14.44 45.74
N ARG A 6 7.37 -14.15 44.69
CA ARG A 6 7.00 -13.21 43.62
C ARG A 6 5.85 -13.73 42.76
N VAL A 7 5.80 -15.05 42.51
CA VAL A 7 4.70 -15.70 41.79
C VAL A 7 3.40 -15.60 42.58
N CYS A 8 3.43 -15.89 43.89
CA CYS A 8 2.25 -15.81 44.75
C CYS A 8 1.67 -14.38 44.79
N ASP A 9 2.54 -13.37 44.97
CA ASP A 9 2.12 -11.96 45.00
C ASP A 9 1.52 -11.49 43.66
N ALA A 10 1.96 -12.08 42.55
CA ALA A 10 1.56 -11.71 41.19
C ALA A 10 0.32 -12.47 40.66
N ALA A 11 -0.11 -13.53 41.32
CA ALA A 11 -1.03 -14.52 40.77
C ALA A 11 -2.38 -13.94 40.32
N VAL A 12 -2.98 -13.09 41.16
CA VAL A 12 -4.25 -12.39 40.85
C VAL A 12 -4.11 -11.52 39.59
N ARG A 13 -2.98 -10.80 39.45
CA ARG A 13 -2.75 -9.94 38.30
C ARG A 13 -2.51 -10.75 37.03
N ASN A 14 -1.76 -11.85 37.15
CA ASN A 14 -1.51 -12.79 36.06
C ASN A 14 -2.83 -13.33 35.45
N HIS A 15 -3.74 -13.84 36.29
CA HIS A 15 -5.04 -14.36 35.85
C HIS A 15 -5.88 -13.29 35.15
N ALA A 16 -5.92 -12.07 35.69
CA ALA A 16 -6.66 -10.97 35.09
C ALA A 16 -6.12 -10.59 33.69
N LEU A 17 -4.80 -10.60 33.50
CA LEU A 17 -4.17 -10.30 32.22
C LEU A 17 -4.42 -11.41 31.19
N LEU A 18 -4.30 -12.68 31.58
CA LEU A 18 -4.61 -13.82 30.73
C LEU A 18 -6.07 -13.83 30.27
N ALA A 19 -7.01 -13.45 31.14
CA ALA A 19 -8.42 -13.30 30.78
C ALA A 19 -8.63 -12.22 29.70
N ILE A 20 -7.96 -11.07 29.82
CA ILE A 20 -8.04 -10.02 28.78
C ILE A 20 -7.43 -10.52 27.45
N LEU A 21 -6.32 -11.25 27.51
CA LEU A 21 -5.68 -11.80 26.32
C LEU A 21 -6.54 -12.87 25.63
N SER A 22 -7.29 -13.69 26.37
CA SER A 22 -8.23 -14.65 25.78
C SER A 22 -9.47 -13.97 25.19
N GLU A 23 -10.07 -13.02 25.90
CA GLU A 23 -11.21 -12.23 25.41
C GLU A 23 -10.90 -11.47 24.11
N THR A 24 -9.64 -11.10 23.90
CA THR A 24 -9.19 -10.28 22.77
C THR A 24 -8.41 -11.05 21.70
N GLU A 25 -8.39 -12.38 21.73
CA GLU A 25 -7.56 -13.23 20.86
C GLU A 25 -7.73 -12.91 19.36
N ASN A 26 -8.98 -12.78 18.92
CA ASN A 26 -9.34 -12.58 17.52
C ASN A 26 -9.34 -11.10 17.07
N ALA A 27 -8.97 -10.17 17.95
CA ALA A 27 -9.10 -8.73 17.70
C ALA A 27 -8.24 -8.26 16.52
N VAL A 28 -6.99 -8.74 16.41
CA VAL A 28 -6.05 -8.31 15.36
C VAL A 28 -6.52 -8.78 13.97
N GLU A 29 -6.96 -10.03 13.87
CA GLU A 29 -7.49 -10.57 12.62
C GLU A 29 -8.79 -9.86 12.22
N SER A 30 -9.70 -9.66 13.18
CA SER A 30 -10.96 -8.96 12.96
C SER A 30 -10.72 -7.54 12.44
N LEU A 31 -9.77 -6.80 13.05
CA LEU A 31 -9.38 -5.47 12.60
C LEU A 31 -8.79 -5.49 11.18
N SER A 32 -7.98 -6.49 10.85
CA SER A 32 -7.40 -6.66 9.51
C SER A 32 -8.49 -6.88 8.45
N ARG A 33 -9.42 -7.83 8.70
CA ARG A 33 -10.57 -8.10 7.82
C ARG A 33 -11.43 -6.84 7.65
N GLN A 34 -11.65 -6.09 8.73
CA GLN A 34 -12.43 -4.86 8.68
C GLN A 34 -11.76 -3.74 7.86
N LYS A 35 -10.43 -3.58 7.98
CA LYS A 35 -9.66 -2.64 7.13
C LYS A 35 -9.78 -2.98 5.65
N THR A 36 -9.74 -4.27 5.30
CA THR A 36 -9.96 -4.74 3.93
C THR A 36 -11.35 -4.37 3.43
N ARG A 37 -12.39 -4.61 4.23
CA ARG A 37 -13.77 -4.22 3.88
C ARG A 37 -13.90 -2.72 3.61
N VAL A 38 -13.30 -1.87 4.45
CA VAL A 38 -13.30 -0.41 4.25
C VAL A 38 -12.62 -0.04 2.93
N ALA A 39 -11.48 -0.66 2.60
CA ALA A 39 -10.77 -0.42 1.35
C ALA A 39 -11.57 -0.85 0.10
N GLU A 40 -12.32 -1.95 0.20
CA GLU A 40 -13.22 -2.43 -0.85
C GLU A 40 -14.40 -1.47 -1.07
N LEU A 41 -14.98 -0.94 0.02
CA LEU A 41 -16.03 0.09 -0.04
C LEU A 41 -15.50 1.39 -0.66
N ASP A 42 -14.30 1.84 -0.28
CA ASP A 42 -13.64 3.01 -0.88
C ASP A 42 -13.43 2.84 -2.39
N THR A 43 -12.98 1.65 -2.80
CA THR A 43 -12.80 1.32 -4.22
C THR A 43 -14.13 1.33 -4.98
N SER A 44 -15.18 0.78 -4.37
CA SER A 44 -16.52 0.72 -4.96
C SER A 44 -17.14 2.11 -5.11
N LEU A 45 -17.03 2.95 -4.08
CA LEU A 45 -17.43 4.36 -4.11
C LEU A 45 -16.67 5.15 -5.18
N SER A 46 -15.35 4.94 -5.32
CA SER A 46 -14.57 5.62 -6.35
C SER A 46 -15.05 5.27 -7.76
N LYS A 47 -15.33 3.98 -8.03
CA LYS A 47 -15.86 3.53 -9.32
C LYS A 47 -17.25 4.11 -9.58
N LEU A 48 -18.13 4.02 -8.59
CA LEU A 48 -19.49 4.53 -8.70
C LEU A 48 -19.53 6.05 -8.94
N ARG A 49 -18.64 6.81 -8.32
CA ARG A 49 -18.50 8.26 -8.57
C ARG A 49 -18.07 8.58 -10.00
N GLN A 50 -17.16 7.79 -10.57
CA GLN A 50 -16.79 7.91 -11.98
C GLN A 50 -17.98 7.60 -12.89
N ASP A 51 -18.74 6.56 -12.57
CA ASP A 51 -19.96 6.20 -13.31
C ASP A 51 -21.03 7.29 -13.22
N ILE A 52 -21.27 7.87 -12.04
CA ILE A 52 -22.17 9.00 -11.84
C ILE A 52 -21.73 10.20 -12.70
N GLN A 53 -20.43 10.52 -12.73
CA GLN A 53 -19.91 11.60 -13.56
C GLN A 53 -20.19 11.33 -15.05
N HIS A 54 -19.91 10.13 -15.53
CA HIS A 54 -20.17 9.76 -16.92
C HIS A 54 -21.68 9.78 -17.25
N LEU A 55 -22.54 9.32 -16.33
CA LEU A 55 -24.00 9.38 -16.48
C LEU A 55 -24.51 10.83 -16.49
N ASP A 56 -23.96 11.72 -15.68
CA ASP A 56 -24.30 13.14 -15.66
C ASP A 56 -23.89 13.83 -16.98
N GLU A 57 -22.69 13.56 -17.49
CA GLU A 57 -22.22 14.04 -18.80
C GLU A 57 -23.14 13.55 -19.93
N LYS A 58 -23.48 12.25 -19.93
CA LYS A 58 -24.42 11.66 -20.89
C LYS A 58 -25.79 12.31 -20.79
N ARG A 59 -26.36 12.44 -19.58
CA ARG A 59 -27.66 13.09 -19.36
C ARG A 59 -27.66 14.51 -19.89
N LYS A 60 -26.61 15.31 -19.65
CA LYS A 60 -26.49 16.68 -20.17
C LYS A 60 -26.46 16.71 -21.69
N SER A 61 -25.73 15.78 -22.31
CA SER A 61 -25.70 15.63 -23.78
C SER A 61 -27.08 15.25 -24.34
N ASP A 62 -27.72 14.23 -23.78
CA ASP A 62 -29.02 13.72 -24.21
C ASP A 62 -30.10 14.79 -24.02
N LEU A 63 -30.07 15.54 -22.91
CA LEU A 63 -30.94 16.70 -22.69
C LEU A 63 -30.77 17.78 -23.75
N LYS A 64 -29.52 18.07 -24.15
CA LYS A 64 -29.23 19.06 -25.20
C LYS A 64 -29.79 18.60 -26.56
N ARG A 65 -29.65 17.31 -26.90
CA ARG A 65 -30.21 16.74 -28.13
C ARG A 65 -31.73 16.74 -28.11
N HIS A 66 -32.35 16.26 -27.03
CA HIS A 66 -33.79 16.30 -26.84
C HIS A 66 -34.35 17.72 -26.99
N LYS A 67 -33.77 18.72 -26.31
CA LYS A 67 -34.16 20.14 -26.47
C LYS A 67 -34.01 20.62 -27.92
N SER A 68 -32.93 20.25 -28.61
CA SER A 68 -32.72 20.62 -30.01
C SER A 68 -33.79 20.05 -30.95
N TYR A 69 -34.26 18.82 -30.74
CA TYR A 69 -35.35 18.24 -31.53
C TYR A 69 -36.74 18.75 -31.10
N ARG A 70 -36.94 19.06 -29.82
CA ARG A 70 -38.21 19.60 -29.32
C ARG A 70 -38.45 21.04 -29.75
N ASP A 71 -37.43 21.89 -29.69
CA ASP A 71 -37.57 23.35 -29.78
C ASP A 71 -37.14 23.92 -31.15
N SER A 72 -36.46 23.15 -32.01
CA SER A 72 -35.99 23.67 -33.30
C SER A 72 -37.07 23.68 -34.38
N VAL A 73 -37.60 24.88 -34.64
CA VAL A 73 -38.51 25.15 -35.76
C VAL A 73 -37.84 24.88 -37.10
N VAL A 74 -36.54 25.18 -37.25
CA VAL A 74 -35.77 24.95 -38.48
C VAL A 74 -35.65 23.47 -38.80
N LYS A 75 -35.31 22.61 -37.83
CA LYS A 75 -35.28 21.15 -38.03
C LYS A 75 -36.67 20.62 -38.39
N LYS A 76 -37.71 21.06 -37.67
CA LYS A 76 -39.09 20.66 -37.94
C LYS A 76 -39.54 21.04 -39.36
N LEU A 77 -39.13 22.21 -39.87
CA LEU A 77 -39.41 22.64 -41.24
C LEU A 77 -38.60 21.85 -42.27
N ALA A 78 -37.30 21.61 -42.04
CA ALA A 78 -36.46 20.84 -42.96
C ALA A 78 -36.98 19.41 -43.18
N TYR A 79 -37.35 18.70 -42.10
CA TYR A 79 -37.93 17.35 -42.19
C TYR A 79 -39.33 17.33 -42.81
N ARG A 80 -40.10 18.42 -42.67
CA ARG A 80 -41.39 18.57 -43.36
C ARG A 80 -41.20 18.80 -44.85
N LEU A 81 -40.22 19.60 -45.24
CA LEU A 81 -39.91 19.90 -46.64
C LEU A 81 -39.30 18.71 -47.39
N SER A 82 -38.58 17.81 -46.69
CA SER A 82 -38.06 16.56 -47.27
C SER A 82 -39.08 15.41 -47.31
N GLY A 83 -40.29 15.60 -46.79
CA GLY A 83 -41.32 14.56 -46.71
C GLY A 83 -41.10 13.50 -45.60
N GLN A 84 -40.16 13.74 -44.67
CA GLN A 84 -39.75 12.79 -43.62
C GLN A 84 -40.30 13.17 -42.23
N SER A 85 -41.55 13.65 -42.16
CA SER A 85 -42.14 14.13 -40.90
C SER A 85 -42.26 13.03 -39.83
N ASP A 86 -42.53 11.79 -40.23
CA ASP A 86 -42.64 10.65 -39.30
C ASP A 86 -41.28 10.29 -38.70
N GLU A 87 -40.21 10.38 -39.49
CA GLU A 87 -38.85 10.14 -39.01
C GLU A 87 -38.41 11.17 -37.96
N PHE A 88 -38.86 12.42 -38.10
CA PHE A 88 -38.61 13.47 -37.10
C PHE A 88 -39.30 13.16 -35.76
N SER A 89 -40.55 12.68 -35.78
CA SER A 89 -41.29 12.27 -34.58
C SER A 89 -40.61 11.09 -33.88
N LEU A 90 -40.23 10.05 -34.65
CA LEU A 90 -39.48 8.90 -34.12
C LEU A 90 -38.15 9.30 -33.48
N ARG A 91 -37.39 10.21 -34.11
CA ARG A 91 -36.14 10.72 -33.54
C ARG A 91 -36.38 11.53 -32.26
N LYS A 92 -37.44 12.35 -32.21
CA LYS A 92 -37.80 13.11 -31.01
C LYS A 92 -38.14 12.18 -29.83
N GLU A 93 -38.96 11.16 -30.06
CA GLU A 93 -39.33 10.16 -29.05
C GLU A 93 -38.11 9.37 -28.57
N LYS A 94 -37.22 8.98 -29.49
CA LYS A 94 -35.97 8.30 -29.15
C LYS A 94 -35.09 9.15 -28.23
N GLU A 95 -34.86 10.41 -28.56
CA GLU A 95 -34.02 11.31 -27.74
C GLU A 95 -34.65 11.60 -26.37
N GLU A 96 -35.98 11.65 -26.28
CA GLU A 96 -36.69 11.74 -24.99
C GLU A 96 -36.50 10.48 -24.15
N SER A 97 -36.64 9.30 -24.76
CA SER A 97 -36.40 8.02 -24.09
C SER A 97 -34.95 7.89 -23.60
N GLU A 98 -33.97 8.25 -24.43
CA GLU A 98 -32.55 8.24 -24.06
C GLU A 98 -32.26 9.17 -22.86
N TYR A 99 -32.81 10.39 -22.88
CA TYR A 99 -32.68 11.33 -21.75
C TYR A 99 -33.31 10.77 -20.46
N LEU A 100 -34.53 10.24 -20.52
CA LEU A 100 -35.20 9.68 -19.34
C LEU A 100 -34.46 8.47 -18.78
N GLN A 101 -33.94 7.59 -19.64
CA GLN A 101 -33.10 6.46 -19.23
C GLN A 101 -31.81 6.92 -18.56
N ALA A 102 -31.13 7.94 -19.11
CA ALA A 102 -29.92 8.50 -18.52
C ALA A 102 -30.22 9.11 -17.13
N LEU A 103 -31.33 9.86 -17.01
CA LEU A 103 -31.78 10.43 -15.74
C LEU A 103 -32.09 9.36 -14.69
N GLN A 104 -32.79 8.29 -15.06
CA GLN A 104 -33.11 7.19 -14.14
C GLN A 104 -31.85 6.48 -13.67
N LYS A 105 -30.92 6.17 -14.59
CA LYS A 105 -29.63 5.54 -14.24
C LYS A 105 -28.81 6.39 -13.30
N GLU A 106 -28.73 7.70 -13.53
CA GLU A 106 -28.03 8.62 -12.63
C GLU A 106 -28.66 8.63 -11.22
N ARG A 107 -30.00 8.64 -11.13
CA ARG A 107 -30.70 8.59 -9.83
C ARG A 107 -30.38 7.32 -9.06
N LEU A 108 -30.51 6.16 -9.71
CA LEU A 108 -30.18 4.86 -9.09
C LEU A 108 -28.72 4.80 -8.64
N ALA A 109 -27.80 5.33 -9.44
CA ALA A 109 -26.38 5.38 -9.06
C ALA A 109 -26.12 6.29 -7.85
N LYS A 110 -26.84 7.42 -7.71
CA LYS A 110 -26.75 8.30 -6.53
C LYS A 110 -27.36 7.69 -5.28
N GLU A 111 -28.47 6.96 -5.42
CA GLU A 111 -29.08 6.21 -4.32
C GLU A 111 -28.12 5.13 -3.80
N GLU A 112 -27.48 4.41 -4.73
CA GLU A 112 -26.42 3.44 -4.42
C GLU A 112 -25.22 4.09 -3.72
N GLU A 113 -24.79 5.27 -4.17
CA GLU A 113 -23.69 6.02 -3.52
C GLU A 113 -24.06 6.38 -2.08
N SER A 114 -25.27 6.87 -1.85
CA SER A 114 -25.76 7.18 -0.51
C SER A 114 -25.75 5.95 0.39
N ARG A 115 -26.15 4.77 -0.14
CA ARG A 115 -26.13 3.51 0.61
C ARG A 115 -24.71 3.10 0.98
N LEU A 116 -23.79 3.11 0.02
CA LEU A 116 -22.39 2.75 0.25
C LEU A 116 -21.69 3.71 1.22
N LEU A 117 -22.07 4.99 1.25
CA LEU A 117 -21.56 5.95 2.22
C LEU A 117 -21.99 5.62 3.65
N VAL A 118 -23.24 5.20 3.85
CA VAL A 118 -23.74 4.75 5.16
C VAL A 118 -23.01 3.48 5.59
N GLU A 119 -22.91 2.48 4.71
CA GLU A 119 -22.21 1.23 5.01
C GLU A 119 -20.73 1.48 5.34
N ARG A 120 -20.07 2.38 4.61
CA ARG A 120 -18.69 2.79 4.91
C ARG A 120 -18.58 3.44 6.29
N GLN A 121 -19.53 4.30 6.66
CA GLN A 121 -19.50 4.97 7.95
C GLN A 121 -19.66 3.97 9.10
N GLU A 122 -20.58 3.01 8.97
CA GLU A 122 -20.75 1.90 9.92
C GLU A 122 -19.48 1.04 9.99
N ALA A 123 -18.89 0.73 8.84
CA ALA A 123 -17.66 -0.03 8.77
C ALA A 123 -16.48 0.68 9.48
N LEU A 124 -16.40 2.01 9.38
CA LEU A 124 -15.39 2.81 10.09
C LEU A 124 -15.62 2.82 11.61
N GLN A 125 -16.88 2.86 12.07
CA GLN A 125 -17.19 2.77 13.49
C GLN A 125 -16.77 1.42 14.08
N VAL A 126 -17.04 0.33 13.37
CA VAL A 126 -16.59 -1.02 13.75
C VAL A 126 -15.06 -1.11 13.71
N GLN A 127 -14.41 -0.47 12.73
CA GLN A 127 -12.96 -0.43 12.67
C GLN A 127 -12.37 0.27 13.92
N GLN A 128 -12.96 1.39 14.36
CA GLN A 128 -12.52 2.10 15.54
C GLN A 128 -12.68 1.24 16.81
N SER A 129 -13.83 0.62 17.02
CA SER A 129 -14.02 -0.24 18.19
C SER A 129 -13.06 -1.43 18.22
N LEU A 130 -12.75 -2.02 17.06
CA LEU A 130 -11.73 -3.07 16.95
C LEU A 130 -10.32 -2.55 17.21
N GLN A 131 -10.00 -1.29 16.89
CA GLN A 131 -8.73 -0.67 17.25
C GLN A 131 -8.58 -0.56 18.76
N ASP A 132 -9.62 -0.11 19.45
CA ASP A 132 -9.62 0.02 20.91
C ASP A 132 -9.42 -1.35 21.58
N VAL A 133 -10.04 -2.41 21.05
CA VAL A 133 -9.83 -3.79 21.55
C VAL A 133 -8.39 -4.29 21.29
N VAL A 134 -7.82 -3.98 20.12
CA VAL A 134 -6.42 -4.32 19.80
C VAL A 134 -5.45 -3.56 20.70
N GLU A 135 -5.74 -2.31 21.03
CA GLU A 135 -4.94 -1.52 21.98
C GLU A 135 -5.00 -2.11 23.38
N ARG A 136 -6.20 -2.44 23.89
CA ARG A 136 -6.37 -3.13 25.18
C ARG A 136 -5.61 -4.47 25.22
N ARG A 137 -5.63 -5.25 24.13
CA ARG A 137 -4.84 -6.48 24.00
C ARG A 137 -3.34 -6.18 24.15
N LYS A 138 -2.85 -5.18 23.43
CA LYS A 138 -1.44 -4.79 23.43
C LYS A 138 -0.99 -4.32 24.81
N GLU A 139 -1.81 -3.55 25.50
CA GLU A 139 -1.56 -3.13 26.88
C GLU A 139 -1.45 -4.33 27.82
N ALA A 140 -2.42 -5.25 27.78
CA ALA A 140 -2.37 -6.47 28.59
C ALA A 140 -1.16 -7.34 28.27
N GLN A 141 -0.75 -7.43 27.00
CA GLN A 141 0.44 -8.15 26.60
C GLN A 141 1.73 -7.50 27.13
N ASN A 142 1.86 -6.18 27.01
CA ASN A 142 3.02 -5.49 27.57
C ASN A 142 3.08 -5.66 29.10
N GLU A 143 1.94 -5.60 29.77
CA GLU A 143 1.88 -5.74 31.21
C GLU A 143 2.20 -7.16 31.68
N ILE A 144 1.76 -8.19 30.95
CA ILE A 144 2.11 -9.56 31.29
C ILE A 144 3.60 -9.84 31.04
N GLU A 145 4.17 -9.27 29.98
CA GLU A 145 5.62 -9.34 29.71
C GLU A 145 6.41 -8.65 30.84
N MET A 146 6.04 -7.43 31.26
CA MET A 146 6.68 -6.75 32.39
C MET A 146 6.53 -7.51 33.71
N LEU A 147 5.36 -8.10 33.96
CA LEU A 147 5.11 -8.90 35.14
C LEU A 147 6.07 -10.10 35.18
N TYR A 148 6.19 -10.83 34.07
CA TYR A 148 7.11 -11.96 34.00
C TYR A 148 8.57 -11.55 34.06
N ASP A 149 8.98 -10.47 33.39
CA ASP A 149 10.33 -9.95 33.51
C ASP A 149 10.65 -9.61 34.97
N SER A 150 9.69 -9.09 35.75
CA SER A 150 9.91 -8.80 37.18
C SER A 150 10.07 -10.05 38.06
N ILE A 151 9.49 -11.18 37.65
CA ILE A 151 9.46 -12.44 38.41
C ILE A 151 10.62 -13.35 38.01
N PHE A 152 10.83 -13.51 36.71
CA PHE A 152 11.77 -14.46 36.11
C PHE A 152 13.07 -13.79 35.63
N SER A 153 13.26 -12.47 35.83
CA SER A 153 14.56 -11.87 35.51
C SER A 153 15.70 -12.45 36.36
N GLY A 154 16.72 -12.92 35.66
CA GLY A 154 17.90 -13.55 36.26
C GLY A 154 17.76 -15.08 36.33
N PRO A 155 18.80 -15.78 36.79
CA PRO A 155 18.74 -17.23 36.88
C PRO A 155 17.58 -17.65 37.78
N THR A 156 16.81 -18.64 37.34
CA THR A 156 15.76 -19.29 38.12
C THR A 156 16.16 -20.74 38.41
N PRO A 157 17.03 -20.99 39.41
CA PRO A 157 17.58 -22.32 39.66
C PRO A 157 16.53 -23.38 39.99
N GLU A 158 15.38 -22.95 40.53
CA GLU A 158 14.24 -23.82 40.80
C GLU A 158 13.50 -24.25 39.52
N PHE A 159 13.67 -23.52 38.41
CA PHE A 159 12.97 -23.71 37.14
C PHE A 159 13.92 -23.63 35.92
N PRO A 160 14.93 -24.51 35.80
CA PRO A 160 15.94 -24.44 34.74
C PRO A 160 15.36 -24.58 33.32
N GLU A 161 14.19 -25.22 33.18
CA GLU A 161 13.47 -25.34 31.91
C GLU A 161 12.94 -23.97 31.42
N GLU A 162 12.57 -23.09 32.35
CA GLU A 162 12.12 -21.72 32.06
C GLU A 162 13.29 -20.89 31.53
N ASP A 163 14.45 -20.93 32.20
CA ASP A 163 15.69 -20.27 31.77
C ASP A 163 16.10 -20.71 30.34
N GLU A 164 15.97 -22.00 30.01
CA GLU A 164 16.25 -22.51 28.66
C GLU A 164 15.29 -21.94 27.60
N LEU A 165 14.01 -21.84 27.92
CA LEU A 165 12.99 -21.29 27.04
C LEU A 165 13.14 -19.78 26.87
N GLU A 166 13.51 -19.06 27.92
CA GLU A 166 13.83 -17.63 27.86
C GLU A 166 14.98 -17.37 26.89
N SER A 167 16.06 -18.14 27.01
CA SER A 167 17.20 -18.07 26.09
C SER A 167 16.81 -18.36 24.64
N LYS A 168 15.98 -19.39 24.39
CA LYS A 168 15.46 -19.70 23.05
C LYS A 168 14.62 -18.54 22.48
N ALA A 169 13.74 -17.96 23.28
CA ALA A 169 12.91 -16.82 22.88
C ALA A 169 13.78 -15.57 22.57
N ALA A 170 14.81 -15.31 23.37
CA ALA A 170 15.75 -14.22 23.14
C ALA A 170 16.55 -14.39 21.83
N ILE A 171 17.01 -15.62 21.54
CA ILE A 171 17.68 -15.95 20.28
C ILE A 171 16.73 -15.75 19.10
N ALA A 172 15.49 -16.26 19.19
CA ALA A 172 14.48 -16.10 18.15
C ALA A 172 14.17 -14.61 17.88
N LEU A 173 14.10 -13.79 18.93
CA LEU A 173 13.86 -12.35 18.82
C LEU A 173 14.99 -11.65 18.05
N ASN A 174 16.25 -11.96 18.38
CA ASN A 174 17.39 -11.41 17.68
C ASN A 174 17.42 -11.80 16.20
N VAL A 175 17.15 -13.09 15.90
CA VAL A 175 17.06 -13.59 14.52
C VAL A 175 15.95 -12.89 13.73
N TYR A 176 14.78 -12.70 14.36
CA TYR A 176 13.67 -11.93 13.77
C TYR A 176 14.08 -10.48 13.48
N HIS A 177 14.71 -9.78 14.43
CA HIS A 177 15.17 -8.40 14.22
C HIS A 177 16.16 -8.28 13.07
N CYS A 178 17.15 -9.17 12.97
CA CYS A 178 18.06 -9.21 11.84
C CYS A 178 17.32 -9.42 10.50
N ALA A 179 16.31 -10.30 10.47
CA ALA A 179 15.49 -10.53 9.28
C ALA A 179 14.63 -9.31 8.91
N ALA A 180 14.05 -8.62 9.89
CA ALA A 180 13.22 -7.43 9.70
C ALA A 180 14.03 -6.25 9.13
N VAL A 181 15.22 -5.98 9.70
CA VAL A 181 16.14 -4.94 9.18
C VAL A 181 16.53 -5.23 7.73
N LYS A 182 16.79 -6.50 7.41
CA LYS A 182 17.11 -6.93 6.04
C LYS A 182 15.93 -6.71 5.10
N ASP A 183 14.71 -7.08 5.49
CA ASP A 183 13.50 -6.85 4.70
C ASP A 183 13.26 -5.37 4.43
N GLU A 184 13.37 -4.52 5.46
CA GLU A 184 13.23 -3.07 5.33
C GLU A 184 14.25 -2.49 4.34
N SER A 185 15.52 -2.91 4.45
CA SER A 185 16.58 -2.47 3.55
C SER A 185 16.29 -2.84 2.08
N ASN A 186 15.79 -4.06 1.83
CA ASN A 186 15.44 -4.53 0.50
C ASN A 186 14.24 -3.77 -0.07
N ARG A 187 13.20 -3.55 0.73
CA ARG A 187 12.03 -2.74 0.32
C ARG A 187 12.42 -1.31 -0.03
N LYS A 188 13.33 -0.71 0.74
CA LYS A 188 13.88 0.63 0.45
C LYS A 188 14.60 0.65 -0.90
N ILE A 189 15.40 -0.37 -1.22
CA ILE A 189 16.06 -0.51 -2.52
C ILE A 189 15.02 -0.59 -3.65
N VAL A 190 14.01 -1.45 -3.53
CA VAL A 190 12.92 -1.57 -4.52
C VAL A 190 12.22 -0.23 -4.76
N ARG A 191 11.92 0.52 -3.70
CA ARG A 191 11.30 1.85 -3.80
C ARG A 191 12.17 2.83 -4.59
N ILE A 192 13.45 2.93 -4.25
CA ILE A 192 14.40 3.85 -4.92
C ILE A 192 14.58 3.46 -6.39
N LEU A 193 14.72 2.16 -6.70
CA LEU A 193 14.84 1.68 -8.08
C LEU A 193 13.55 1.93 -8.89
N THR A 194 12.38 1.81 -8.26
CA THR A 194 11.10 2.13 -8.90
C THR A 194 10.99 3.61 -9.25
N GLU A 195 11.40 4.50 -8.34
CA GLU A 195 11.45 5.95 -8.59
C GLU A 195 12.47 6.30 -9.68
N ALA A 196 13.66 5.72 -9.63
CA ALA A 196 14.69 5.88 -10.65
C ALA A 196 14.18 5.45 -12.04
N ARG A 197 13.49 4.31 -12.13
CA ARG A 197 12.85 3.84 -13.37
C ARG A 197 11.81 4.82 -13.89
N GLN A 198 10.93 5.34 -13.04
CA GLN A 198 9.93 6.32 -13.45
C GLN A 198 10.57 7.59 -14.04
N LEU A 199 11.64 8.08 -13.41
CA LEU A 199 12.42 9.22 -13.91
C LEU A 199 13.09 8.90 -15.27
N ALA A 200 13.66 7.70 -15.42
CA ALA A 200 14.27 7.24 -16.66
C ALA A 200 13.24 7.17 -17.80
N THR A 201 12.10 6.54 -17.57
CA THR A 201 11.00 6.44 -18.54
C THR A 201 10.46 7.82 -18.93
N LYS A 202 10.33 8.73 -17.96
CA LYS A 202 9.95 10.13 -18.24
C LYS A 202 11.00 10.81 -19.13
N GLY A 203 12.28 10.61 -18.84
CA GLY A 203 13.38 11.13 -19.66
C GLY A 203 13.33 10.60 -21.10
N VAL A 204 13.11 9.30 -21.29
CA VAL A 204 12.91 8.68 -22.60
C VAL A 204 11.71 9.30 -23.33
N ALA A 205 10.58 9.47 -22.64
CA ALA A 205 9.37 10.08 -23.23
C ALA A 205 9.61 11.52 -23.70
N ASP A 206 10.35 12.32 -22.94
CA ASP A 206 10.72 13.68 -23.35
C ASP A 206 11.71 13.69 -24.54
N ILE A 207 12.64 12.74 -24.63
CA ILE A 207 13.52 12.55 -25.80
C ILE A 207 12.71 12.14 -27.04
N VAL A 208 11.76 11.21 -26.90
CA VAL A 208 10.88 10.79 -28.00
C VAL A 208 10.02 11.94 -28.48
N ALA A 209 9.41 12.71 -27.57
CA ALA A 209 8.66 13.90 -27.93
C ALA A 209 9.52 14.98 -28.64
N ALA A 210 10.81 15.07 -28.30
CA ALA A 210 11.76 15.93 -29.00
C ALA A 210 12.06 15.44 -30.43
N LEU A 211 12.10 14.11 -30.66
CA LEU A 211 12.25 13.51 -32.00
C LEU A 211 10.98 13.68 -32.86
N GLU A 212 9.81 13.48 -32.27
CA GLU A 212 8.50 13.49 -32.94
C GLU A 212 8.00 14.90 -33.25
N GLY A 213 8.49 15.92 -32.55
CA GLY A 213 8.16 17.33 -32.80
C GLY A 213 8.41 17.81 -34.24
N GLY A 214 9.20 17.06 -35.04
CA GLY A 214 9.34 17.27 -36.48
C GLY A 214 9.94 18.62 -36.86
N GLN A 215 9.82 19.00 -38.15
CA GLN A 215 10.26 20.31 -38.67
C GLN A 215 9.44 21.50 -38.15
N MET A 216 8.29 21.24 -37.50
CA MET A 216 7.36 22.27 -37.01
C MET A 216 7.57 22.64 -35.53
N ALA A 217 8.35 21.87 -34.78
CA ALA A 217 8.72 22.21 -33.42
C ALA A 217 9.79 23.30 -33.39
N SER A 218 9.54 24.39 -32.67
CA SER A 218 10.55 25.42 -32.47
C SER A 218 11.77 24.84 -31.73
N THR A 219 12.96 25.33 -32.06
CA THR A 219 14.23 24.97 -31.39
C THR A 219 14.13 25.11 -29.86
N ALA A 220 13.38 26.12 -29.37
CA ALA A 220 13.11 26.32 -27.95
C ALA A 220 12.31 25.18 -27.30
N SER A 221 11.35 24.59 -28.01
CA SER A 221 10.55 23.48 -27.50
C SER A 221 11.35 22.18 -27.42
N VAL A 222 12.18 21.89 -28.43
CA VAL A 222 13.13 20.76 -28.45
C VAL A 222 14.16 20.90 -27.32
N ARG A 223 14.75 22.10 -27.15
CA ARG A 223 15.71 22.38 -26.07
C ARG A 223 15.09 22.18 -24.69
N ARG A 224 13.83 22.62 -24.49
CA ARG A 224 13.10 22.40 -23.23
C ARG A 224 12.89 20.92 -22.94
N ARG A 225 12.41 20.14 -23.92
CA ARG A 225 12.20 18.69 -23.79
C ARG A 225 13.48 17.96 -23.42
N LEU A 226 14.57 18.24 -24.14
CA LEU A 226 15.88 17.64 -23.85
C LEU A 226 16.44 18.08 -22.49
N GLY A 227 16.17 19.32 -22.06
CA GLY A 227 16.52 19.80 -20.72
C GLY A 227 15.77 19.07 -19.60
N ASN A 228 14.48 18.81 -19.80
CA ASN A 228 13.69 18.00 -18.87
C ASN A 228 14.22 16.56 -18.78
N ALA A 229 14.56 15.97 -19.94
CA ALA A 229 15.14 14.62 -19.99
C ALA A 229 16.48 14.55 -19.26
N ASP A 230 17.38 15.52 -19.50
CA ASP A 230 18.68 15.58 -18.82
C ASP A 230 18.52 15.70 -17.30
N GLN A 231 17.61 16.56 -16.84
CA GLN A 231 17.33 16.70 -15.41
C GLN A 231 16.78 15.39 -14.81
N ALA A 232 15.86 14.71 -15.51
CA ALA A 232 15.28 13.46 -15.03
C ALA A 232 16.34 12.35 -14.93
N LEU A 233 17.20 12.20 -15.94
CA LEU A 233 18.26 11.20 -15.96
C LEU A 233 19.36 11.48 -14.93
N LYS A 234 19.73 12.75 -14.70
CA LYS A 234 20.66 13.12 -13.61
C LYS A 234 20.09 12.80 -12.23
N LYS A 235 18.80 13.06 -12.02
CA LYS A 235 18.10 12.69 -10.77
C LYS A 235 18.09 11.18 -10.58
N MET A 236 17.74 10.42 -11.61
CA MET A 236 17.84 8.95 -11.61
C MET A 236 19.25 8.47 -11.20
N GLN A 237 20.31 8.99 -11.83
CA GLN A 237 21.68 8.63 -11.49
C GLN A 237 22.02 8.97 -10.03
N SER A 238 21.57 10.11 -9.52
CA SER A 238 21.80 10.50 -8.11
C SER A 238 21.13 9.56 -7.11
N LEU A 239 19.91 9.10 -7.41
CA LEU A 239 19.20 8.12 -6.58
C LEU A 239 19.93 6.78 -6.53
N VAL A 240 20.40 6.32 -7.69
CA VAL A 240 21.05 5.01 -7.83
C VAL A 240 22.46 5.01 -7.24
N ARG A 241 23.19 6.14 -7.31
CA ARG A 241 24.51 6.29 -6.63
C ARG A 241 24.44 6.15 -5.11
N GLY A 242 23.28 6.46 -4.51
CA GLY A 242 23.05 6.28 -3.07
C GLY A 242 22.78 4.83 -2.66
N LEU A 243 22.68 3.90 -3.61
CA LEU A 243 22.47 2.48 -3.35
C LEU A 243 23.80 1.72 -3.27
N SER A 244 23.72 0.45 -2.83
CA SER A 244 24.86 -0.46 -2.77
C SER A 244 25.59 -0.58 -4.13
N PRO A 245 26.92 -0.82 -4.15
CA PRO A 245 27.71 -0.87 -5.39
C PRO A 245 27.17 -1.79 -6.48
N ALA A 246 26.47 -2.86 -6.09
CA ALA A 246 25.83 -3.81 -7.00
C ALA A 246 24.75 -3.21 -7.92
N PHE A 247 24.26 -2.00 -7.62
CA PHE A 247 23.23 -1.30 -8.40
C PHE A 247 23.76 -0.05 -9.11
N GLN A 248 25.05 0.29 -8.96
CA GLN A 248 25.62 1.55 -9.47
C GLN A 248 26.04 1.49 -10.94
N THR A 249 26.03 0.29 -11.56
CA THR A 249 26.43 0.08 -12.96
C THR A 249 25.29 0.43 -13.91
N LEU A 250 25.03 1.73 -14.09
CA LEU A 250 24.13 2.22 -15.14
C LEU A 250 24.92 2.78 -16.33
N PRO A 251 24.41 2.63 -17.56
CA PRO A 251 24.98 3.33 -18.71
C PRO A 251 25.02 4.85 -18.47
N ALA A 252 26.11 5.48 -18.87
CA ALA A 252 26.23 6.93 -18.80
C ALA A 252 25.40 7.56 -19.93
N VAL A 253 24.31 8.25 -19.59
CA VAL A 253 23.57 9.09 -20.54
C VAL A 253 24.03 10.52 -20.39
N ASN A 254 24.48 11.14 -21.48
CA ASN A 254 24.94 12.52 -21.46
C ASN A 254 24.28 13.33 -22.58
N ILE A 255 23.17 13.98 -22.26
CA ILE A 255 22.46 14.87 -23.17
C ILE A 255 23.22 16.20 -23.23
N ARG A 256 23.97 16.40 -24.31
CA ARG A 256 24.77 17.61 -24.53
C ARG A 256 23.92 18.70 -25.18
N LEU A 257 23.20 19.47 -24.37
CA LEU A 257 22.36 20.60 -24.81
C LEU A 257 23.14 21.70 -25.55
N GLN A 258 24.45 21.81 -25.31
CA GLN A 258 25.35 22.76 -25.97
C GLN A 258 25.52 22.51 -27.48
N LEU A 259 25.15 21.33 -27.98
CA LEU A 259 25.17 21.00 -29.41
C LEU A 259 23.98 21.59 -30.18
N ILE A 260 23.01 22.19 -29.48
CA ILE A 260 21.83 22.85 -30.05
C ILE A 260 22.19 24.33 -30.30
N ASP A 261 23.01 24.60 -31.31
CA ASP A 261 23.25 25.97 -31.79
C ASP A 261 22.03 26.46 -32.60
N ASP A 262 21.72 27.76 -32.52
CA ASP A 262 20.60 28.36 -33.25
C ASP A 262 20.82 28.29 -34.78
N ARG A 263 22.06 28.03 -35.24
CA ARG A 263 22.42 27.75 -36.64
C ARG A 263 22.02 26.36 -37.16
N VAL A 264 21.60 25.44 -36.29
CA VAL A 264 21.17 24.08 -36.66
C VAL A 264 19.83 24.10 -37.41
N SER A 265 19.02 25.17 -37.30
CA SER A 265 17.73 25.29 -37.98
C SER A 265 17.83 25.48 -39.50
N ASP A 266 18.93 26.06 -39.98
CA ASP A 266 18.99 26.60 -41.35
C ASP A 266 19.74 25.70 -42.34
N ASN A 267 20.41 24.65 -41.85
CA ASN A 267 21.16 23.71 -42.69
C ASN A 267 20.57 22.28 -42.63
N PRO A 268 20.01 21.75 -43.74
CA PRO A 268 19.42 20.40 -43.81
C PRO A 268 20.37 19.29 -43.37
N TRP A 269 21.68 19.43 -43.63
CA TRP A 269 22.71 18.46 -43.27
C TRP A 269 22.98 18.45 -41.76
N SER A 270 22.90 19.62 -41.11
CA SER A 270 23.05 19.77 -39.65
C SER A 270 21.86 19.17 -38.89
N MET A 271 20.66 19.24 -39.48
CA MET A 271 19.43 18.69 -38.88
C MET A 271 19.41 17.15 -38.85
N THR A 272 20.00 16.50 -39.85
CA THR A 272 20.12 15.03 -39.89
C THR A 272 21.08 14.52 -38.81
N VAL A 273 22.28 15.11 -38.73
CA VAL A 273 23.28 14.78 -37.69
C VAL A 273 22.74 15.03 -36.28
N PHE A 274 21.98 16.12 -36.10
CA PHE A 274 21.36 16.42 -34.81
C PHE A 274 20.29 15.40 -34.43
N ARG A 275 19.42 14.99 -35.36
CA ARG A 275 18.43 13.93 -35.10
C ARG A 275 19.09 12.60 -34.79
N ASP A 276 20.20 12.27 -35.44
CA ASP A 276 20.97 11.06 -35.12
C ASP A 276 21.53 11.12 -33.69
N LYS A 277 22.01 12.28 -33.23
CA LYS A 277 22.42 12.45 -31.83
C LYS A 277 21.28 12.28 -30.84
N ILE A 278 20.07 12.77 -31.15
CA ILE A 278 18.91 12.52 -30.28
C ILE A 278 18.53 11.03 -30.28
N ARG A 279 18.68 10.32 -31.41
CA ARG A 279 18.50 8.85 -31.46
C ARG A 279 19.53 8.12 -30.60
N ASP A 280 20.79 8.54 -30.61
CA ASP A 280 21.84 8.01 -29.73
C ASP A 280 21.43 8.17 -28.25
N TRP A 281 21.04 9.38 -27.84
CA TRP A 281 20.59 9.64 -26.47
C TRP A 281 19.35 8.84 -26.07
N ARG A 282 18.42 8.62 -27.02
CA ARG A 282 17.27 7.74 -26.79
C ARG A 282 17.73 6.32 -26.53
N ALA A 283 18.66 5.79 -27.32
CA ALA A 283 19.18 4.44 -27.16
C ALA A 283 19.91 4.27 -25.82
N GLU A 284 20.75 5.24 -25.44
CA GLU A 284 21.43 5.27 -24.14
C GLU A 284 20.44 5.33 -22.96
N ALA A 285 19.43 6.20 -23.04
CA ALA A 285 18.39 6.32 -22.03
C ALA A 285 17.51 5.06 -21.93
N GLN A 286 17.20 4.43 -23.06
CA GLN A 286 16.48 3.16 -23.08
C GLN A 286 17.32 2.03 -22.45
N ALA A 287 18.61 1.95 -22.75
CA ALA A 287 19.51 0.98 -22.11
C ALA A 287 19.54 1.15 -20.58
N CYS A 288 19.43 2.39 -20.07
CA CYS A 288 19.29 2.62 -18.63
C CYS A 288 17.97 2.09 -18.07
N VAL A 289 16.86 2.28 -18.78
CA VAL A 289 15.55 1.73 -18.37
C VAL A 289 15.62 0.20 -18.33
N ASP A 290 16.21 -0.42 -19.34
CA ASP A 290 16.33 -1.87 -19.45
C ASP A 290 17.21 -2.43 -18.32
N GLU A 291 18.31 -1.76 -17.98
CA GLU A 291 19.18 -2.16 -16.88
C GLU A 291 18.52 -1.95 -15.51
N LEU A 292 17.79 -0.84 -15.33
CA LEU A 292 16.98 -0.62 -14.14
C LEU A 292 15.90 -1.70 -13.98
N ASP A 293 15.29 -2.18 -15.07
CA ASP A 293 14.32 -3.26 -15.02
C ASP A 293 14.94 -4.59 -14.56
N LYS A 294 16.17 -4.91 -14.97
CA LYS A 294 16.92 -6.07 -14.45
C LYS A 294 17.27 -5.93 -12.97
N HIS A 295 17.73 -4.75 -12.56
CA HIS A 295 18.02 -4.48 -11.15
C HIS A 295 16.76 -4.57 -10.28
N LEU A 296 15.64 -4.06 -10.79
CA LEU A 296 14.36 -4.03 -10.10
C LEU A 296 13.76 -5.43 -9.98
N SER A 297 13.84 -6.28 -11.02
CA SER A 297 13.41 -7.68 -10.92
C SER A 297 14.23 -8.45 -9.89
N THR A 298 15.55 -8.27 -9.88
CA THR A 298 16.45 -8.87 -8.88
C THR A 298 16.15 -8.37 -7.47
N ALA A 299 15.95 -7.07 -7.30
CA ALA A 299 15.64 -6.46 -6.02
C ALA A 299 14.27 -6.90 -5.48
N ARG A 300 13.25 -7.04 -6.34
CA ARG A 300 11.94 -7.58 -5.97
C ARG A 300 12.05 -9.01 -5.49
N SER A 301 12.72 -9.89 -6.25
CA SER A 301 12.92 -11.27 -5.82
C SER A 301 13.62 -11.38 -4.47
N LYS A 302 14.66 -10.56 -4.23
CA LYS A 302 15.33 -10.49 -2.92
C LYS A 302 14.43 -9.95 -1.81
N SER A 303 13.61 -8.95 -2.11
CA SER A 303 12.63 -8.38 -1.17
C SER A 303 11.57 -9.40 -0.80
N ASP A 304 11.05 -10.16 -1.77
CA ASP A 304 10.04 -11.19 -1.52
C ASP A 304 10.64 -12.32 -0.68
N GLN A 305 11.87 -12.74 -0.99
CA GLN A 305 12.58 -13.74 -0.20
C GLN A 305 12.87 -13.26 1.24
N SER A 306 13.34 -12.02 1.42
CA SER A 306 13.56 -11.48 2.77
C SER A 306 12.26 -11.32 3.54
N HIS A 307 11.18 -10.96 2.86
CA HIS A 307 9.87 -10.82 3.47
C HIS A 307 9.32 -12.17 3.95
N GLN A 308 9.39 -13.20 3.10
CA GLN A 308 9.02 -14.57 3.47
C GLN A 308 9.88 -15.09 4.63
N SER A 309 11.19 -14.84 4.59
CA SER A 309 12.08 -15.19 5.69
C SER A 309 11.71 -14.45 6.99
N MET A 310 11.35 -13.17 6.93
CA MET A 310 10.91 -12.40 8.09
C MET A 310 9.60 -12.94 8.66
N ILE A 311 8.64 -13.32 7.80
CA ILE A 311 7.37 -13.94 8.24
C ILE A 311 7.66 -15.27 8.95
N ALA A 312 8.48 -16.15 8.37
CA ALA A 312 8.84 -17.41 9.00
C ALA A 312 9.52 -17.19 10.36
N LYS A 313 10.47 -16.26 10.45
CA LYS A 313 11.11 -15.92 11.74
C LYS A 313 10.19 -15.25 12.75
N SER A 314 9.16 -14.55 12.29
CA SER A 314 8.10 -14.04 13.16
C SER A 314 7.26 -15.17 13.72
N GLN A 315 7.00 -16.23 12.96
CA GLN A 315 6.28 -17.42 13.44
C GLN A 315 7.12 -18.17 14.47
N ASP A 316 8.41 -18.42 14.18
CA ASP A 316 9.35 -19.03 15.12
C ASP A 316 9.39 -18.25 16.46
N LEU A 317 9.39 -16.92 16.40
CA LEU A 317 9.36 -16.07 17.60
C LEU A 317 8.04 -16.18 18.39
N VAL A 318 6.90 -16.20 17.69
CA VAL A 318 5.59 -16.36 18.33
C VAL A 318 5.47 -17.72 18.99
N GLU A 319 5.96 -18.78 18.35
CA GLU A 319 5.99 -20.12 18.92
C GLU A 319 6.86 -20.16 20.17
N ALA A 320 8.11 -19.68 20.10
CA ALA A 320 9.02 -19.65 21.23
C ALA A 320 8.45 -18.86 22.43
N ARG A 321 7.81 -17.71 22.17
CA ARG A 321 7.14 -16.92 23.21
C ARG A 321 5.93 -17.64 23.80
N THR A 322 5.13 -18.30 22.98
CA THR A 322 3.97 -19.08 23.45
C THR A 322 4.44 -20.23 24.33
N THR A 323 5.49 -20.96 23.94
CA THR A 323 6.02 -22.05 24.77
C THR A 323 6.58 -21.55 26.10
N LEU A 324 7.33 -20.46 26.10
CA LEU A 324 7.81 -19.81 27.33
C LEU A 324 6.64 -19.38 28.22
N GLN A 325 5.62 -18.77 27.62
CA GLN A 325 4.41 -18.34 28.31
C GLN A 325 3.65 -19.50 28.96
N SER A 326 3.52 -20.63 28.25
CA SER A 326 2.89 -21.85 28.78
C SER A 326 3.68 -22.40 29.96
N CYS A 327 5.00 -22.50 29.86
CA CYS A 327 5.87 -22.93 30.96
C CYS A 327 5.72 -22.03 32.19
N ARG A 328 5.74 -20.71 32.01
CA ARG A 328 5.48 -19.75 33.10
C ARG A 328 4.11 -19.95 33.72
N THR A 329 3.08 -20.16 32.92
CA THR A 329 1.71 -20.41 33.41
C THR A 329 1.63 -21.71 34.22
N GLU A 330 2.34 -22.76 33.79
CA GLU A 330 2.45 -24.01 34.55
C GLU A 330 3.16 -23.81 35.89
N ILE A 331 4.22 -23.00 35.93
CA ILE A 331 4.91 -22.63 37.18
C ILE A 331 3.96 -21.94 38.15
N PHE A 332 3.15 -20.98 37.67
CA PHE A 332 2.09 -20.35 38.49
C PHE A 332 1.12 -21.39 39.06
N ALA A 333 0.63 -22.32 38.23
CA ALA A 333 -0.32 -23.35 38.67
C ALA A 333 0.28 -24.33 39.69
N ILE A 334 1.55 -24.73 39.51
CA ILE A 334 2.26 -25.60 40.45
C ILE A 334 2.38 -24.90 41.82
N ILE A 335 2.79 -23.65 41.85
CA ILE A 335 2.98 -22.88 43.08
C ILE A 335 1.64 -22.65 43.80
N GLU A 336 0.59 -22.25 43.08
CA GLU A 336 -0.75 -22.08 43.65
C GLU A 336 -1.28 -23.38 44.28
N SER A 337 -1.10 -24.53 43.59
CA SER A 337 -1.53 -25.83 44.11
C SER A 337 -0.77 -26.26 45.38
N ALA A 338 0.52 -25.92 45.46
CA ALA A 338 1.35 -26.21 46.63
C ALA A 338 0.94 -25.36 47.85
N GLU A 339 0.54 -24.10 47.64
CA GLU A 339 -0.01 -23.26 48.72
C GLU A 339 -1.36 -23.76 49.23
N ASP A 340 -2.26 -24.16 48.34
CA ASP A 340 -3.59 -24.66 48.74
C ASP A 340 -3.47 -25.93 49.58
N HIS A 341 -2.57 -26.84 49.23
CA HIS A 341 -2.28 -28.04 50.03
C HIS A 341 -1.62 -27.72 51.38
N ALA A 342 -0.80 -26.66 51.47
CA ALA A 342 -0.24 -26.21 52.73
C ALA A 342 -1.31 -25.60 53.67
N ARG A 343 -2.31 -24.90 53.10
CA ARG A 343 -3.44 -24.32 53.86
C ARG A 343 -4.45 -25.36 54.34
N GLU A 344 -4.69 -26.44 53.58
CA GLU A 344 -5.59 -27.53 53.98
C GLU A 344 -4.98 -28.47 55.04
N GLY A 345 -3.64 -28.48 55.19
CA GLY A 345 -2.92 -29.31 56.17
C GLY A 345 -2.90 -28.78 57.61
N GLU A 346 -3.24 -27.50 57.84
CA GLU A 346 -3.34 -26.92 59.19
C GLU A 346 -4.70 -27.26 59.82
N SER A 347 -4.82 -28.45 60.43
CA SER A 347 -5.95 -28.77 61.30
C SER A 347 -5.95 -27.84 62.53
N PRO A 348 -7.10 -27.28 62.96
CA PRO A 348 -7.15 -26.36 64.10
C PRO A 348 -6.73 -27.07 65.39
N PRO A 349 -6.12 -26.34 66.34
CA PRO A 349 -5.57 -26.93 67.55
C PRO A 349 -6.69 -27.59 68.37
N PRO A 350 -6.44 -28.78 68.96
CA PRO A 350 -7.43 -29.42 69.82
C PRO A 350 -7.64 -28.53 71.07
N TYR A 351 -8.90 -28.14 71.30
CA TYR A 351 -9.34 -27.46 72.51
C TYR A 351 -9.27 -28.36 73.74
#